data_AF-A0A0Q5HZZ1-F1
#
_entry.id   AF-A0A0Q5HZZ1-F1
#
_cell.length_a   1.000
_cell.length_b   1.000
_cell.length_c   1.000
_cell.angle_alpha   90.00
_cell.angle_beta   90.00
_cell.angle_gamma   90.00
#
_symmetry.space_group_name_H-M   'P 1'
#
loop_
_entity.id
_entity.type
_entity.pdbx_description
1 polymer ?
#
loop_
_entity_poly.entity_id
_entity_poly.type
_entity_poly.pdbx_seq_one_letter_code
_entity_poly.pdbx_strand_id
1 'polypeptide(L)'
;MSFPANAEIVARDAMTAIDSSLVGKFVTLIRYLVSSPHSAALIRGRYAPEVGSKLHIERLARIFVVAREPRAPAAPATVPDEMVSLILQEYFGIPAANLARAKEEHALSMGAENMVGDLLERYIASVAEPLGWIWCSGSIVKAVDFIKPPALPGGPWTVLQIKNRDNSENSSSSAIRIGTLIEKWHRTFSKKAGSNWNAFPDAELRPHLCEEGFRTFVKNYLRALKT
;
A
#
# COMPACT_ATOMS: atom_id res chain seq x y z
N MET A 1 24.80 1.12 -3.78
CA MET A 1 23.63 0.26 -4.03
C MET A 1 23.58 0.00 -5.51
N SER A 2 23.87 -1.23 -5.94
CA SER A 2 23.79 -1.62 -7.34
C SER A 2 23.16 -2.99 -7.45
N PHE A 3 22.19 -3.12 -8.35
CA PHE A 3 21.63 -4.42 -8.69
C PHE A 3 22.59 -5.12 -9.68
N PRO A 4 22.71 -6.46 -9.63
CA PRO A 4 23.58 -7.18 -10.54
C PRO A 4 23.05 -7.10 -11.97
N ALA A 5 23.93 -7.25 -12.97
CA ALA A 5 23.55 -7.20 -14.38
C ALA A 5 22.48 -8.25 -14.76
N ASN A 6 22.42 -9.36 -14.04
CA ASN A 6 21.43 -10.42 -14.20
C ASN A 6 20.23 -10.32 -13.24
N ALA A 7 19.95 -9.15 -12.66
CA ALA A 7 18.87 -8.98 -11.67
C ALA A 7 17.50 -9.44 -12.18
N GLU A 8 17.16 -9.21 -13.45
CA GLU A 8 15.90 -9.68 -14.03
C GLU A 8 15.81 -11.22 -14.11
N ILE A 9 16.94 -11.90 -14.36
CA ILE A 9 17.02 -13.37 -14.38
C ILE A 9 16.81 -13.89 -12.95
N VAL A 10 17.54 -13.33 -11.98
CA VAL A 10 17.38 -13.68 -10.57
C VAL A 10 15.94 -13.48 -10.10
N ALA A 11 15.31 -12.36 -10.48
CA ALA A 11 13.93 -12.07 -10.13
C ALA A 11 12.95 -13.07 -10.74
N ARG A 12 13.18 -13.46 -11.99
CA ARG A 12 12.38 -14.46 -12.70
C ARG A 12 12.48 -15.81 -12.00
N ASP A 13 13.69 -16.29 -11.73
CA ASP A 13 13.92 -17.59 -11.11
C ASP A 13 13.30 -17.62 -9.70
N ALA A 14 13.54 -16.57 -8.90
CA ALA A 14 13.01 -16.46 -7.55
C ALA A 14 11.47 -16.44 -7.53
N MET A 15 10.82 -15.69 -8.42
CA MET A 15 9.36 -15.64 -8.47
C MET A 15 8.76 -16.90 -9.08
N THR A 16 9.40 -17.52 -10.07
CA THR A 16 8.94 -18.79 -10.66
C THR A 16 8.88 -19.90 -9.61
N ALA A 17 9.84 -19.90 -8.67
CA ALA A 17 9.87 -20.86 -7.57
C ALA A 17 8.79 -20.62 -6.49
N ILE A 18 8.12 -19.47 -6.47
CA ILE A 18 7.11 -19.10 -5.47
C ILE A 18 5.71 -19.05 -6.10
N ASP A 19 5.53 -18.22 -7.11
CA ASP A 19 4.27 -18.03 -7.84
C ASP A 19 4.55 -17.60 -9.29
N SER A 20 4.39 -18.54 -10.23
CA SER A 20 4.64 -18.33 -11.65
C SER A 20 3.72 -17.26 -12.28
N SER A 21 2.53 -17.02 -11.72
CA SER A 21 1.59 -16.03 -12.22
C SER A 21 2.06 -14.58 -11.99
N LEU A 22 2.94 -14.37 -11.01
CA LEU A 22 3.46 -13.05 -10.63
C LEU A 22 4.81 -12.72 -11.25
N VAL A 23 5.44 -13.64 -11.98
CA VAL A 23 6.77 -13.49 -12.57
C VAL A 23 6.88 -12.21 -13.40
N GLY A 24 5.95 -11.96 -14.32
CA GLY A 24 5.99 -10.77 -15.19
C GLY A 24 5.96 -9.46 -14.39
N LYS A 25 5.11 -9.40 -13.36
CA LYS A 25 4.95 -8.22 -12.51
C LYS A 25 6.18 -7.98 -11.65
N PHE A 26 6.69 -9.03 -11.03
CA PHE A 26 7.87 -8.94 -10.17
C PHE A 26 9.13 -8.59 -10.94
N VAL A 27 9.37 -9.20 -12.11
CA VAL A 27 10.50 -8.84 -12.99
C VAL A 27 10.42 -7.37 -13.40
N THR A 28 9.22 -6.88 -13.74
CA THR A 28 9.00 -5.46 -14.08
C THR A 28 9.30 -4.53 -12.91
N LEU A 29 8.89 -4.91 -11.69
CA LEU A 29 9.23 -4.17 -10.47
C LEU A 29 10.74 -4.14 -10.22
N ILE A 30 11.44 -5.26 -10.39
CA ILE A 30 12.90 -5.31 -10.25
C ILE A 30 13.58 -4.46 -11.32
N ARG A 31 13.09 -4.45 -12.56
CA ARG A 31 13.59 -3.55 -13.62
C ARG A 31 13.46 -2.07 -13.21
N TYR A 32 12.34 -1.67 -12.61
CA TYR A 32 12.20 -0.34 -12.05
C TYR A 32 13.26 -0.05 -10.99
N LEU A 33 13.47 -0.96 -10.03
CA LEU A 33 14.49 -0.80 -8.99
C LEU A 33 15.93 -0.81 -9.52
N VAL A 34 16.23 -1.51 -10.62
CA VAL A 34 17.53 -1.41 -11.30
C VAL A 34 17.73 0.01 -11.84
N SER A 35 16.70 0.60 -12.45
CA SER A 35 16.75 1.98 -12.96
C SER A 35 16.67 3.06 -11.88
N SER A 36 16.20 2.70 -10.68
CA SER A 36 16.06 3.61 -9.54
C SER A 36 16.42 2.90 -8.22
N PRO A 37 17.71 2.53 -7.99
CA PRO A 37 18.11 1.72 -6.83
C PRO A 37 17.82 2.39 -5.49
N HIS A 38 17.85 3.72 -5.47
CA HIS A 38 17.52 4.51 -4.29
C HIS A 38 16.06 4.40 -3.88
N SER A 39 15.14 3.95 -4.73
CA SER A 39 13.73 3.76 -4.41
C SER A 39 13.46 2.45 -3.67
N ALA A 40 14.42 1.51 -3.63
CA ALA A 40 14.25 0.26 -2.90
C ALA A 40 14.09 0.51 -1.39
N ALA A 41 13.09 -0.14 -0.79
CA ALA A 41 12.90 -0.12 0.64
C ALA A 41 13.97 -0.95 1.35
N LEU A 42 14.36 -0.51 2.54
CA LEU A 42 15.30 -1.24 3.37
C LEU A 42 14.57 -2.37 4.10
N ILE A 43 15.00 -3.61 3.88
CA ILE A 43 14.61 -4.72 4.74
C ILE A 43 15.27 -4.50 6.10
N ARG A 44 14.48 -4.41 7.16
CA ARG A 44 14.99 -4.21 8.53
C ARG A 44 15.39 -5.55 9.16
N GLY A 45 16.41 -5.52 10.02
CA GLY A 45 16.81 -6.67 10.84
C GLY A 45 18.31 -6.94 10.82
N ARG A 46 18.78 -7.72 11.80
CA ARG A 46 20.21 -8.05 12.00
C ARG A 46 20.87 -8.72 10.78
N TYR A 47 20.08 -9.49 10.02
CA TYR A 47 20.53 -10.20 8.82
C TYR A 47 19.89 -9.64 7.55
N ALA A 48 19.70 -8.33 7.48
CA ALA A 48 19.19 -7.66 6.29
C ALA A 48 20.19 -7.83 5.13
N PRO A 49 19.76 -8.30 3.94
CA PRO A 49 20.65 -8.42 2.81
C PRO A 49 21.00 -7.03 2.28
N GLU A 50 22.16 -6.91 1.65
CA GLU A 50 22.53 -5.69 0.96
C GLU A 50 21.52 -5.39 -0.16
N VAL A 51 21.04 -4.14 -0.24
CA VAL A 51 20.11 -3.70 -1.28
C VAL A 51 20.71 -3.93 -2.66
N GLY A 52 19.98 -4.68 -3.47
CA GLY A 52 20.36 -5.03 -4.83
C GLY A 52 21.01 -6.41 -4.96
N SER A 53 21.47 -7.02 -3.87
CA SER A 53 22.04 -8.38 -3.91
C SER A 53 21.03 -9.46 -4.36
N LYS A 54 21.53 -10.61 -4.80
CA LYS A 54 20.69 -11.77 -5.14
C LYS A 54 19.73 -12.14 -3.99
N LEU A 55 20.26 -12.24 -2.77
CA LEU A 55 19.47 -12.54 -1.57
C LEU A 55 18.41 -11.47 -1.27
N HIS A 56 18.71 -10.20 -1.56
CA HIS A 56 17.73 -9.13 -1.45
C HIS A 56 16.56 -9.34 -2.42
N ILE A 57 16.85 -9.61 -3.71
CA ILE A 57 15.82 -9.88 -4.71
C ILE A 57 14.95 -11.09 -4.32
N GLU A 58 15.57 -12.17 -3.84
CA GLU A 58 14.85 -13.36 -3.36
C GLU A 58 13.93 -13.06 -2.17
N ARG A 59 14.37 -12.21 -1.22
CA ARG A 59 13.51 -11.77 -0.11
C ARG A 59 12.37 -10.87 -0.59
N LEU A 60 12.64 -9.96 -1.53
CA LEU A 60 11.61 -9.12 -2.12
C LEU A 60 10.54 -9.95 -2.82
N ALA A 61 10.91 -11.05 -3.49
CA ALA A 61 9.95 -11.95 -4.12
C ALA A 61 8.96 -12.53 -3.09
N ARG A 62 9.45 -13.00 -1.94
CA ARG A 62 8.59 -13.50 -0.85
C ARG A 62 7.68 -12.41 -0.28
N ILE A 63 8.23 -11.23 -0.02
CA ILE A 63 7.45 -10.08 0.49
C ILE A 63 6.34 -9.70 -0.50
N PHE A 64 6.64 -9.69 -1.80
CA PHE A 64 5.70 -9.34 -2.86
C PHE A 64 4.49 -10.28 -2.88
N VAL A 65 4.70 -11.59 -2.73
CA VAL A 65 3.64 -12.60 -2.70
C VAL A 65 2.85 -12.55 -1.40
N VAL A 66 3.53 -12.59 -0.25
CA VAL A 66 2.85 -12.60 1.07
C VAL A 66 1.96 -11.37 1.25
N ALA A 67 2.40 -10.20 0.78
CA ALA A 67 1.59 -8.98 0.86
C ALA A 67 0.32 -9.01 0.00
N ARG A 68 0.22 -9.93 -0.96
CA ARG A 68 -0.96 -10.14 -1.82
C ARG A 68 -1.92 -11.16 -1.23
N GLU A 69 -1.49 -11.99 -0.28
CA GLU A 69 -2.35 -12.95 0.40
C GLU A 69 -3.52 -12.24 1.11
N PRO A 70 -4.70 -12.87 1.21
CA PRO A 70 -5.81 -12.31 1.96
C PRO A 70 -5.46 -12.09 3.43
N ARG A 71 -5.78 -10.89 3.93
CA ARG A 71 -5.53 -10.45 5.30
C ARG A 71 -6.82 -10.01 5.99
N ALA A 72 -7.07 -10.54 7.18
CA ALA A 72 -8.21 -10.16 8.02
C ALA A 72 -7.94 -8.88 8.82
N PRO A 73 -8.97 -8.04 9.08
CA PRO A 73 -8.83 -6.91 9.98
C PRO A 73 -8.53 -7.38 11.40
N ALA A 74 -7.63 -6.68 12.08
CA ALA A 74 -7.29 -6.97 13.47
C ALA A 74 -7.25 -5.68 14.27
N ALA A 75 -7.80 -5.71 15.48
CA ALA A 75 -7.62 -4.62 16.43
C ALA A 75 -6.13 -4.53 16.85
N PRO A 76 -5.62 -3.32 17.15
CA PRO A 76 -4.29 -3.18 17.73
C PRO A 76 -4.17 -3.99 19.03
N ALA A 77 -3.04 -4.69 19.21
CA ALA A 77 -2.72 -5.40 20.45
C ALA A 77 -2.10 -4.47 21.53
N THR A 78 -2.14 -3.16 21.31
CA THR A 78 -1.56 -2.15 22.21
C THR A 78 -2.43 -1.94 23.43
N VAL A 79 -1.80 -1.75 24.60
CA VAL A 79 -2.49 -1.31 25.81
C VAL A 79 -2.95 0.14 25.62
N PRO A 80 -4.26 0.45 25.75
CA PRO A 80 -4.74 1.82 25.58
C PRO A 80 -4.37 2.71 26.77
N ASP A 81 -4.13 3.99 26.50
CA ASP A 81 -3.80 5.01 27.50
C ASP A 81 -5.05 5.45 28.28
N GLU A 82 -5.00 5.34 29.61
CA GLU A 82 -6.11 5.69 30.52
C GLU A 82 -6.49 7.17 30.45
N MET A 83 -5.54 8.06 30.12
CA MET A 83 -5.81 9.49 29.99
C MET A 83 -6.79 9.81 28.85
N VAL A 84 -6.85 8.96 27.81
CA VAL A 84 -7.84 9.11 26.74
C VAL A 84 -9.25 8.95 27.30
N SER A 85 -9.49 7.95 28.15
CA SER A 85 -10.80 7.75 28.79
C SER A 85 -11.16 8.88 29.75
N LEU A 86 -10.19 9.39 30.50
CA LEU A 86 -10.39 10.55 31.38
C LEU A 86 -10.80 11.79 30.57
N ILE A 87 -10.11 12.10 29.47
CA ILE A 87 -10.47 13.23 28.59
C ILE A 87 -11.86 13.03 27.97
N LEU A 88 -12.20 11.80 27.53
CA LEU A 88 -13.52 11.49 27.00
C LEU A 88 -14.63 11.76 28.02
N GLN A 89 -14.40 11.43 29.29
CA GLN A 89 -15.35 11.68 30.37
C GLN A 89 -15.44 13.18 30.71
N GLU A 90 -14.32 13.79 31.07
CA GLU A 90 -14.29 15.13 31.67
C GLU A 90 -14.52 16.25 30.65
N TYR A 91 -14.03 16.08 29.41
CA TYR A 91 -14.12 17.13 28.39
C TYR A 91 -15.23 16.86 27.37
N PHE A 92 -15.32 15.63 26.85
CA PHE A 92 -16.34 15.27 25.86
C PHE A 92 -17.67 14.79 26.47
N GLY A 93 -17.76 14.70 27.80
CA GLY A 93 -18.99 14.36 28.52
C GLY A 93 -19.47 12.92 28.32
N ILE A 94 -18.59 11.99 27.96
CA ILE A 94 -18.95 10.59 27.79
C ILE A 94 -19.22 9.96 29.17
N PRO A 95 -20.41 9.37 29.41
CA PRO A 95 -20.72 8.73 30.69
C PRO A 95 -19.75 7.61 31.03
N ALA A 96 -19.38 7.48 32.31
CA ALA A 96 -18.45 6.44 32.79
C ALA A 96 -18.86 5.01 32.36
N ALA A 97 -20.17 4.72 32.36
CA ALA A 97 -20.71 3.44 31.92
C ALA A 97 -20.42 3.10 30.44
N ASN A 98 -20.14 4.11 29.61
CA ASN A 98 -19.86 3.95 28.18
C ASN A 98 -18.35 3.91 27.86
N LEU A 99 -17.47 4.23 28.81
CA LEU A 99 -16.03 4.33 28.55
C LEU A 99 -15.41 3.01 28.08
N ALA A 100 -15.85 1.88 28.66
CA ALA A 100 -15.40 0.56 28.26
C ALA A 100 -15.76 0.26 26.78
N ARG A 101 -17.00 0.57 26.39
CA ARG A 101 -17.46 0.39 25.00
C ARG A 101 -16.72 1.32 24.04
N ALA A 102 -16.56 2.59 24.40
CA ALA A 102 -15.84 3.58 23.58
C ALA A 102 -14.39 3.15 23.32
N LYS A 103 -13.71 2.59 24.33
CA LYS A 103 -12.36 2.05 24.22
C LYS A 103 -12.29 0.88 23.23
N GLU A 104 -13.22 -0.07 23.33
CA GLU A 104 -13.28 -1.23 22.43
C GLU A 104 -13.60 -0.81 20.98
N GLU A 105 -14.63 0.02 20.79
CA GLU A 105 -15.03 0.52 19.47
C GLU A 105 -13.92 1.35 18.82
N HIS A 106 -13.19 2.14 19.60
CA HIS A 106 -12.02 2.87 19.10
C HIS A 106 -10.91 1.93 18.61
N ALA A 107 -10.58 0.88 19.38
CA ALA A 107 -9.59 -0.11 18.98
C ALA A 107 -9.98 -0.86 17.69
N LEU A 108 -11.25 -1.25 17.56
CA LEU A 108 -11.79 -1.85 16.34
C LEU A 108 -11.75 -0.87 15.16
N SER A 109 -12.08 0.40 15.41
CA SER A 109 -12.05 1.46 14.40
C SER A 109 -10.63 1.68 13.86
N MET A 110 -9.62 1.72 14.72
CA MET A 110 -8.21 1.80 14.27
C MET A 110 -7.81 0.60 13.40
N GLY A 111 -8.22 -0.61 13.78
CA GLY A 111 -8.00 -1.82 12.98
C GLY A 111 -8.67 -1.73 11.59
N ALA A 112 -9.91 -1.24 11.56
CA ALA A 112 -10.64 -1.03 10.32
C ALA A 112 -9.99 0.06 9.44
N GLU A 113 -9.60 1.20 10.00
CA GLU A 113 -8.92 2.29 9.29
C GLU A 113 -7.64 1.82 8.60
N ASN A 114 -6.81 1.04 9.31
CA ASN A 114 -5.61 0.45 8.75
C ASN A 114 -5.92 -0.53 7.61
N MET A 115 -7.03 -1.28 7.71
CA MET A 115 -7.44 -2.20 6.67
C MET A 115 -8.00 -1.47 5.43
N VAL A 116 -8.67 -0.32 5.60
CA VAL A 116 -9.23 0.44 4.46
C VAL A 116 -8.13 0.85 3.47
N GLY A 117 -6.94 1.23 3.96
CA GLY A 117 -5.79 1.54 3.09
C GLY A 117 -5.34 0.34 2.25
N ASP A 118 -5.15 -0.82 2.89
CA ASP A 118 -4.76 -2.07 2.22
C ASP A 118 -5.82 -2.53 1.20
N LEU A 119 -7.10 -2.45 1.56
CA LEU A 119 -8.20 -2.80 0.65
C LEU A 119 -8.29 -1.84 -0.54
N LEU A 120 -7.99 -0.55 -0.33
CA LEU A 120 -7.97 0.45 -1.39
C LEU A 120 -6.90 0.12 -2.42
N GLU A 121 -5.68 -0.21 -1.98
CA GLU A 121 -4.62 -0.67 -2.87
C GLU A 121 -5.02 -1.94 -3.63
N ARG A 122 -5.57 -2.94 -2.94
CA ARG A 122 -6.02 -4.20 -3.58
C ARG A 122 -7.10 -3.99 -4.64
N TYR A 123 -8.08 -3.12 -4.36
CA TYR A 123 -9.10 -2.77 -5.34
C TYR A 123 -8.49 -2.10 -6.57
N ILE A 124 -7.65 -1.08 -6.37
CA ILE A 124 -6.98 -0.40 -7.48
C ILE A 124 -6.13 -1.40 -8.28
N ALA A 125 -5.36 -2.26 -7.61
CA ALA A 125 -4.57 -3.31 -8.26
C ALA A 125 -5.41 -4.26 -9.11
N SER A 126 -6.60 -4.66 -8.62
CA SER A 126 -7.49 -5.55 -9.37
C SER A 126 -7.97 -4.98 -10.71
N VAL A 127 -8.00 -3.66 -10.84
CA VAL A 127 -8.43 -2.94 -12.06
C VAL A 127 -7.22 -2.44 -12.87
N ALA A 128 -6.15 -2.01 -12.20
CA ALA A 128 -4.99 -1.37 -12.80
C ALA A 128 -4.00 -2.37 -13.38
N GLU A 129 -3.80 -3.54 -12.76
CA GLU A 129 -2.83 -4.52 -13.22
C GLU A 129 -3.12 -5.08 -14.63
N PRO A 130 -4.38 -5.34 -15.02
CA PRO A 130 -4.72 -5.64 -16.42
C PRO A 130 -4.34 -4.55 -17.42
N LEU A 131 -4.26 -3.28 -16.98
CA LEU A 131 -3.89 -2.11 -17.81
C LEU A 131 -2.39 -1.76 -17.69
N GLY A 132 -1.56 -2.72 -17.26
CA GLY A 132 -0.11 -2.60 -17.27
C GLY A 132 0.50 -1.89 -16.06
N TRP A 133 -0.30 -1.47 -15.08
CA TRP A 133 0.24 -1.04 -13.78
C TRP A 133 0.75 -2.22 -12.97
N ILE A 134 1.71 -1.99 -12.10
CA ILE A 134 2.23 -2.97 -11.15
C ILE A 134 2.01 -2.44 -9.74
N TRP A 135 1.26 -3.19 -8.92
CA TRP A 135 1.17 -2.91 -7.48
C TRP A 135 2.47 -3.33 -6.78
N CYS A 136 3.12 -2.38 -6.11
CA CYS A 136 4.34 -2.56 -5.33
C CYS A 136 4.06 -3.18 -3.94
N SER A 137 3.36 -4.31 -3.94
CA SER A 137 2.89 -4.99 -2.72
C SER A 137 4.03 -5.26 -1.73
N GLY A 138 3.75 -5.04 -0.45
CA GLY A 138 4.69 -5.29 0.65
C GLY A 138 5.69 -4.17 0.90
N SER A 139 5.37 -2.95 0.45
CA SER A 139 6.19 -1.75 0.67
C SER A 139 7.63 -1.91 0.17
N ILE A 140 7.81 -2.62 -0.94
CA ILE A 140 9.12 -2.89 -1.55
C ILE A 140 9.75 -1.63 -2.14
N VAL A 141 8.90 -0.69 -2.58
CA VAL A 141 9.32 0.61 -3.12
C VAL A 141 8.95 1.68 -2.10
N LYS A 142 9.90 2.55 -1.76
CA LYS A 142 9.68 3.60 -0.77
C LYS A 142 8.67 4.61 -1.27
N ALA A 143 7.62 4.82 -0.48
CA ALA A 143 6.58 5.82 -0.72
C ALA A 143 5.87 5.71 -2.09
N VAL A 144 5.92 4.54 -2.73
CA VAL A 144 5.29 4.26 -4.01
C VAL A 144 4.48 2.98 -3.87
N ASP A 145 3.21 3.04 -4.25
CA ASP A 145 2.28 1.92 -4.17
C ASP A 145 2.09 1.30 -5.56
N PHE A 146 2.20 2.10 -6.64
CA PHE A 146 2.04 1.63 -8.02
C PHE A 146 3.10 2.21 -8.95
N ILE A 147 3.52 1.41 -9.93
CA ILE A 147 4.38 1.84 -11.04
C ILE A 147 3.79 1.41 -12.38
N LYS A 148 4.00 2.21 -13.43
CA LYS A 148 3.67 1.86 -14.83
C LYS A 148 4.93 1.98 -15.68
N PRO A 149 5.29 0.97 -16.48
CA PRO A 149 6.41 1.05 -17.41
C PRO A 149 6.25 2.24 -18.37
N PRO A 150 7.37 2.82 -18.83
CA PRO A 150 7.33 3.85 -19.87
C PRO A 150 6.62 3.35 -21.14
N ALA A 151 5.83 4.21 -21.78
CA ALA A 151 5.17 3.89 -23.04
C ALA A 151 6.17 3.69 -24.20
N LEU A 152 7.35 4.33 -24.12
CA LEU A 152 8.43 4.23 -25.09
C LEU A 152 9.73 3.79 -24.40
N PRO A 153 10.58 2.99 -25.06
CA PRO A 153 11.90 2.62 -24.52
C PRO A 153 12.71 3.86 -24.09
N GLY A 154 13.23 3.85 -22.86
CA GLY A 154 14.01 4.96 -22.30
C GLY A 154 13.20 6.13 -21.74
N GLY A 155 11.86 6.08 -21.81
CA GLY A 155 10.99 7.08 -21.19
C GLY A 155 10.95 6.99 -19.66
N PRO A 156 10.29 7.95 -18.98
CA PRO A 156 10.14 7.94 -17.53
C PRO A 156 9.10 6.90 -17.10
N TRP A 157 9.33 6.30 -15.93
CA TRP A 157 8.32 5.50 -15.24
C TRP A 157 7.26 6.42 -14.64
N THR A 158 5.99 6.03 -14.74
CA THR A 158 4.94 6.65 -13.93
C THR A 158 4.93 5.96 -12.58
N VAL A 159 5.00 6.73 -11.49
CA VAL A 159 5.02 6.19 -10.12
C VAL A 159 4.01 6.93 -9.26
N LEU A 160 3.20 6.16 -8.54
CA LEU A 160 2.00 6.67 -7.87
C LEU A 160 1.95 6.19 -6.42
N GLN A 161 1.62 7.14 -5.54
CA GLN A 161 1.30 6.90 -4.14
C GLN A 161 -0.21 7.12 -3.90
N ILE A 162 -0.83 6.16 -3.25
CA ILE A 162 -2.24 6.14 -2.88
C ILE A 162 -2.38 6.46 -1.39
N LYS A 163 -3.35 7.31 -1.06
CA LYS A 163 -3.77 7.57 0.31
C LYS A 163 -5.29 7.40 0.44
N ASN A 164 -5.75 6.93 1.58
CA ASN A 164 -7.20 6.87 1.83
C ASN A 164 -7.81 8.26 2.04
N ARG A 165 -7.04 9.20 2.62
CA ARG A 165 -7.53 10.55 2.96
C ARG A 165 -6.51 11.64 2.60
N ASP A 166 -7.01 12.84 2.30
CA ASP A 166 -6.19 14.01 1.96
C ASP A 166 -5.22 14.44 3.07
N ASN A 167 -5.61 14.25 4.32
CA ASN A 167 -4.84 14.59 5.52
C ASN A 167 -4.13 13.38 6.16
N SER A 168 -4.00 12.26 5.45
CA SER A 168 -3.28 11.08 5.96
C SER A 168 -1.77 11.31 6.12
N GLU A 169 -1.25 12.44 5.66
CA GLU A 169 0.17 12.77 5.72
C GLU A 169 0.44 13.89 6.72
N ASN A 170 1.37 13.64 7.63
CA ASN A 170 2.02 14.67 8.42
C ASN A 170 3.23 15.24 7.64
N SER A 171 3.77 16.37 8.11
CA SER A 171 4.88 17.09 7.48
C SER A 171 6.14 16.24 7.23
N SER A 172 6.40 15.24 8.09
CA SER A 172 7.53 14.32 7.93
C SER A 172 7.30 13.30 6.82
N SER A 173 6.08 12.79 6.65
CA SER A 173 5.73 11.88 5.55
C SER A 173 5.67 12.57 4.19
N SER A 174 5.27 13.84 4.12
CA SER A 174 5.26 14.60 2.86
C SER A 174 6.65 14.98 2.36
N ALA A 175 7.62 15.11 3.26
CA ALA A 175 9.01 15.46 2.93
C ALA A 175 9.70 14.42 2.03
N ILE A 176 9.28 13.16 2.10
CA ILE A 176 9.85 12.05 1.31
C ILE A 176 9.67 12.29 -0.21
N ARG A 177 8.64 13.05 -0.61
CA ARG A 177 8.38 13.35 -2.02
C ARG A 177 9.08 14.60 -2.55
N ILE A 178 9.64 15.44 -1.69
CA ILE A 178 10.27 16.68 -2.13
C ILE A 178 11.44 16.33 -3.06
N GLY A 179 11.37 16.79 -4.31
CA GLY A 179 12.35 16.47 -5.35
C GLY A 179 12.14 15.14 -6.08
N THR A 180 11.00 14.48 -5.92
CA THR A 180 10.65 13.24 -6.63
C THR A 180 9.53 13.45 -7.64
N LEU A 181 9.42 12.55 -8.64
CA LEU A 181 8.32 12.51 -9.61
C LEU A 181 7.13 11.66 -9.13
N ILE A 182 7.04 11.40 -7.82
CA ILE A 182 5.98 10.56 -7.27
C ILE A 182 4.67 11.33 -7.26
N GLU A 183 3.75 10.91 -8.13
CA GLU A 183 2.38 11.39 -8.12
C GLU A 183 1.68 10.91 -6.85
N LYS A 184 0.84 11.77 -6.27
CA LYS A 184 0.03 11.41 -5.11
C LYS A 184 -1.44 11.56 -5.44
N TRP A 185 -2.20 10.51 -5.16
CA TRP A 185 -3.65 10.55 -5.18
C TRP A 185 -4.23 10.13 -3.83
N HIS A 186 -5.39 10.67 -3.48
CA HIS A 186 -6.12 10.29 -2.27
C HIS A 186 -7.59 10.01 -2.58
N ARG A 187 -8.26 9.17 -1.78
CA ARG A 187 -9.66 8.77 -2.01
C ARG A 187 -10.70 9.74 -1.43
N THR A 188 -10.57 10.13 -0.16
CA THR A 188 -11.59 10.92 0.56
C THR A 188 -11.06 12.24 1.09
N PHE A 189 -11.96 13.20 1.29
CA PHE A 189 -11.63 14.52 1.82
C PHE A 189 -11.90 14.58 3.33
N SER A 190 -11.04 15.25 4.09
CA SER A 190 -11.19 15.37 5.54
C SER A 190 -12.25 16.39 5.95
N LYS A 191 -12.50 17.40 5.11
CA LYS A 191 -13.36 18.56 5.41
C LYS A 191 -14.59 18.71 4.51
N LYS A 192 -14.86 17.76 3.61
CA LYS A 192 -16.06 17.76 2.76
C LYS A 192 -16.51 16.35 2.42
N ALA A 193 -17.80 16.21 2.13
CA ALA A 193 -18.36 14.94 1.65
C ALA A 193 -17.90 14.62 0.21
N GLY A 194 -17.97 13.35 -0.15
CA GLY A 194 -17.63 12.85 -1.48
C GLY A 194 -16.28 12.14 -1.56
N SER A 195 -15.91 11.76 -2.78
CA SER A 195 -14.70 11.00 -3.10
C SER A 195 -13.98 11.63 -4.29
N ASN A 196 -12.71 11.30 -4.45
CA ASN A 196 -11.79 11.94 -5.38
C ASN A 196 -11.43 11.05 -6.59
N TRP A 197 -12.26 10.03 -6.88
CA TRP A 197 -12.05 9.09 -7.99
C TRP A 197 -11.93 9.77 -9.36
N ASN A 198 -12.71 10.84 -9.59
CA ASN A 198 -12.66 11.61 -10.84
C ASN A 198 -11.31 12.34 -11.06
N ALA A 199 -10.47 12.46 -10.03
CA ALA A 199 -9.14 13.05 -10.12
C ALA A 199 -8.03 11.99 -10.16
N PHE A 200 -8.35 10.70 -10.34
CA PHE A 200 -7.34 9.65 -10.46
C PHE A 200 -6.43 9.93 -11.68
N PRO A 201 -5.09 9.91 -11.53
CA PRO A 201 -4.19 10.52 -12.52
C PRO A 201 -4.21 9.85 -13.90
N ASP A 202 -4.37 8.53 -13.97
CA ASP A 202 -4.42 7.80 -15.24
C ASP A 202 -5.82 7.89 -15.89
N ALA A 203 -5.90 8.53 -17.07
CA ALA A 203 -7.15 8.77 -17.79
C ALA A 203 -7.79 7.51 -18.39
N GLU A 204 -7.01 6.46 -18.66
CA GLU A 204 -7.50 5.18 -19.15
C GLU A 204 -8.10 4.37 -18.00
N LEU A 205 -7.47 4.40 -16.83
CA LEU A 205 -7.91 3.68 -15.64
C LEU A 205 -9.06 4.38 -14.90
N ARG A 206 -9.09 5.72 -14.90
CA ARG A 206 -10.05 6.55 -14.16
C ARG A 206 -11.52 6.16 -14.38
N PRO A 207 -12.02 5.89 -15.60
CA PRO A 207 -13.42 5.50 -15.82
C PRO A 207 -13.80 4.16 -15.17
N HIS A 208 -12.82 3.31 -14.84
CA HIS A 208 -13.03 2.00 -14.24
C HIS A 208 -12.96 2.02 -12.70
N LEU A 209 -12.57 3.15 -12.11
CA LEU A 209 -12.44 3.31 -10.67
C LEU A 209 -13.53 4.23 -10.12
N CYS A 210 -14.37 3.68 -9.25
CA CYS A 210 -15.38 4.45 -8.52
C CYS A 210 -15.59 3.95 -7.08
N GLU A 211 -16.26 4.77 -6.27
CA GLU A 211 -16.54 4.49 -4.85
C GLU A 211 -17.46 3.27 -4.67
N GLU A 212 -18.45 3.10 -5.55
CA GLU A 212 -19.35 1.94 -5.48
C GLU A 212 -18.65 0.64 -5.89
N GLY A 213 -17.73 0.70 -6.85
CA GLY A 213 -16.85 -0.43 -7.17
C GLY A 213 -15.97 -0.81 -5.98
N PHE A 214 -15.37 0.18 -5.31
CA PHE A 214 -14.58 -0.05 -4.10
C PHE A 214 -15.43 -0.67 -2.97
N ARG A 215 -16.62 -0.13 -2.71
CA ARG A 215 -17.56 -0.65 -1.70
C ARG A 215 -17.92 -2.10 -1.98
N THR A 216 -18.18 -2.44 -3.24
CA THR A 216 -18.51 -3.80 -3.67
C THR A 216 -17.33 -4.74 -3.47
N PHE A 217 -16.13 -4.33 -3.88
CA PHE A 217 -14.89 -5.07 -3.66
C PHE A 217 -14.68 -5.39 -2.17
N VAL A 218 -14.76 -4.38 -1.30
CA VAL A 218 -14.57 -4.53 0.15
C VAL A 218 -15.58 -5.52 0.75
N LYS A 219 -16.86 -5.41 0.39
CA LYS A 219 -17.90 -6.32 0.88
C LYS A 219 -17.61 -7.76 0.50
N ASN A 220 -17.23 -8.01 -0.75
CA ASN A 220 -16.95 -9.35 -1.24
C ASN A 220 -15.71 -9.93 -0.58
N TYR A 221 -14.64 -9.14 -0.48
CA TYR A 221 -13.40 -9.52 0.18
C TYR A 221 -13.63 -9.92 1.64
N LEU A 222 -14.32 -9.08 2.43
CA LEU A 222 -14.58 -9.37 3.85
C LEU A 222 -15.50 -10.58 4.05
N ARG A 223 -16.42 -10.86 3.12
CA ARG A 223 -17.26 -12.06 3.15
C ARG A 223 -16.44 -13.33 2.88
N ALA A 224 -15.56 -13.28 1.89
CA ALA A 224 -14.69 -14.40 1.53
C ALA A 224 -13.69 -14.77 2.64
N LEU A 225 -13.35 -13.84 3.54
CA LEU A 225 -12.51 -14.14 4.71
C LEU A 225 -13.23 -14.90 5.82
N LYS A 226 -14.57 -14.91 5.81
CA LYS A 226 -15.39 -15.57 6.83
C LYS A 226 -15.86 -16.97 6.44
N THR A 227 -15.66 -17.34 5.18
CA THR A 227 -15.94 -18.67 4.62
C THR A 227 -14.71 -19.54 4.73
#